data_AF-A0A1F4F682-F1
#
_entry.id   AF-A0A1F4F682-F1
#
_cell.length_a   1.000
_cell.length_b   1.000
_cell.length_c   1.000
_cell.angle_alpha   90.00
_cell.angle_beta   90.00
_cell.angle_gamma   90.00
#
_symmetry.space_group_name_H-M   'P 1'
#
loop_
_entity.id
_entity.type
_entity.pdbx_description
1 polymer ?
#
loop_
_entity_poly.entity_id
_entity_poly.type
_entity_poly.pdbx_seq_one_letter_code
_entity_poly.pdbx_strand_id
1 'polypeptide(L)'
;MVMATGIVSIAAHMLGLSLIAVALFWLTIVAYLVLWLLNVLRAIWFARDFFSDMVNHQRGMGFFTIVAGSCVLGSQFVLIAENYQVATYLWVLALVLWIGLTYTIFTAFTVNETKPSLEAGIYIALFVWLAVFTGLVHALVNPLLVFLVKRHQAKA
;
A
#
# COMPACT_ATOMS: atom_id res chain seq x y z
N MET A 1 4.95 -11.09 -0.55
CA MET A 1 3.85 -12.07 -0.31
C MET A 1 2.50 -11.45 -0.66
N VAL A 2 1.89 -10.66 0.24
CA VAL A 2 0.51 -10.14 0.09
C VAL A 2 0.21 -9.49 -1.27
N MET A 3 1.11 -8.65 -1.79
CA MET A 3 0.90 -8.02 -3.11
C MET A 3 0.78 -9.03 -4.26
N ALA A 4 1.74 -9.95 -4.39
CA ALA A 4 1.76 -10.91 -5.49
C ALA A 4 0.53 -11.84 -5.41
N THR A 5 0.21 -12.32 -4.21
CA THR A 5 -0.95 -13.19 -3.98
C THR A 5 -2.27 -12.47 -4.28
N GLY A 6 -2.36 -11.19 -3.91
CA GLY A 6 -3.52 -10.36 -4.20
C GLY A 6 -3.73 -10.07 -5.70
N ILE A 7 -2.66 -9.77 -6.44
CA ILE A 7 -2.74 -9.59 -7.90
C ILE A 7 -3.16 -10.88 -8.60
N VAL A 8 -2.60 -12.02 -8.20
CA VAL A 8 -2.97 -13.34 -8.76
C VAL A 8 -4.43 -13.67 -8.46
N SER A 9 -4.94 -13.32 -7.28
CA SER A 9 -6.36 -13.48 -6.92
C SER A 9 -7.27 -12.63 -7.82
N ILE A 10 -6.91 -11.38 -8.09
CA ILE A 10 -7.66 -10.51 -9.01
C ILE A 10 -7.64 -11.10 -10.43
N ALA A 11 -6.48 -11.52 -10.92
CA ALA A 11 -6.35 -12.13 -12.23
C ALA A 11 -7.19 -13.43 -12.35
N ALA A 12 -7.18 -14.29 -11.32
CA ALA A 12 -7.99 -15.49 -11.27
C ALA A 12 -9.50 -15.16 -11.30
N HIS A 13 -9.93 -14.08 -10.63
CA HIS A 13 -11.31 -13.61 -10.69
C HIS A 13 -11.70 -13.16 -12.10
N MET A 14 -10.83 -12.38 -12.76
CA MET A 14 -11.05 -11.93 -14.15
C MET A 14 -11.10 -13.07 -15.17
N LEU A 15 -10.42 -14.19 -14.89
CA LEU A 15 -10.45 -15.41 -15.70
C LEU A 15 -11.65 -16.32 -15.40
N GLY A 16 -12.56 -15.91 -14.52
CA GLY A 16 -13.75 -16.69 -14.14
C GLY A 16 -13.47 -17.82 -13.14
N LEU A 17 -12.25 -17.94 -12.60
CA LEU A 17 -11.85 -18.94 -11.60
C LEU A 17 -12.22 -18.47 -10.18
N SER A 18 -13.52 -18.32 -9.92
CA SER A 18 -14.06 -17.73 -8.69
C SER A 18 -13.60 -18.43 -7.40
N LEU A 19 -13.57 -19.77 -7.37
CA LEU A 19 -13.10 -20.54 -6.22
C LEU A 19 -11.65 -20.24 -5.84
N ILE A 20 -10.76 -20.18 -6.84
CA ILE A 20 -9.34 -19.88 -6.63
C ILE A 20 -9.17 -18.42 -6.19
N ALA A 21 -9.92 -17.50 -6.80
CA ALA A 21 -9.90 -16.10 -6.43
C ALA A 21 -10.28 -15.88 -4.96
N VAL A 22 -11.34 -16.53 -4.49
CA VAL A 22 -11.82 -16.43 -3.10
C VAL A 22 -10.84 -17.09 -2.11
N ALA A 23 -10.28 -18.25 -2.45
CA ALA A 23 -9.28 -18.91 -1.61
C ALA A 23 -8.03 -18.03 -1.43
N LEU A 24 -7.50 -17.47 -2.52
CA LEU A 24 -6.36 -16.56 -2.49
C LEU A 24 -6.71 -15.23 -1.79
N PHE A 25 -7.96 -14.76 -1.90
CA PHE A 25 -8.42 -13.57 -1.20
C PHE A 25 -8.37 -13.75 0.32
N TRP A 26 -8.92 -14.86 0.84
CA TRP A 26 -8.82 -15.18 2.27
C TRP A 26 -7.39 -15.34 2.75
N LEU A 27 -6.53 -16.02 1.97
CA LEU A 27 -5.12 -16.13 2.27
C LEU A 27 -4.43 -14.75 2.35
N THR A 28 -4.78 -13.85 1.44
CA THR A 28 -4.25 -12.49 1.40
C THR A 28 -4.68 -11.68 2.63
N ILE A 29 -5.95 -11.80 3.06
CA ILE A 29 -6.45 -11.18 4.30
C ILE A 29 -5.66 -11.66 5.51
N VAL A 30 -5.53 -12.97 5.70
CA VAL A 30 -4.84 -13.55 6.86
C VAL A 30 -3.38 -13.11 6.88
N ALA A 31 -2.68 -13.23 5.76
CA ALA A 31 -1.29 -12.82 5.65
C ALA A 31 -1.12 -11.32 5.91
N TYR A 32 -2.03 -10.48 5.41
CA TYR A 32 -2.01 -9.04 5.66
C TYR A 32 -2.18 -8.73 7.15
N LEU A 33 -3.18 -9.32 7.82
CA LEU A 33 -3.44 -9.10 9.25
C LEU A 33 -2.27 -9.56 10.13
N VAL A 34 -1.69 -10.72 9.84
CA VAL A 34 -0.53 -11.23 10.58
C VAL A 34 0.66 -10.27 10.43
N LEU A 35 0.96 -9.83 9.21
CA LEU A 35 2.05 -8.89 8.97
C LEU A 35 1.77 -7.54 9.64
N TRP A 36 0.53 -7.05 9.60
CA TRP A 36 0.14 -5.80 10.27
C TRP A 36 0.35 -5.90 11.79
N LEU A 37 -0.11 -6.99 12.40
CA LEU A 37 0.01 -7.22 13.84
C LEU A 37 1.48 -7.31 14.26
N LEU A 38 2.30 -8.08 13.54
CA LEU A 38 3.74 -8.18 13.80
C LEU A 38 4.44 -6.83 13.66
N ASN A 39 4.05 -6.03 12.65
CA ASN A 39 4.63 -4.72 12.43
C ASN A 39 4.25 -3.72 13.53
N VAL A 40 2.98 -3.74 13.99
CA VAL A 40 2.52 -2.92 15.12
C VAL A 40 3.19 -3.36 16.42
N LEU A 41 3.27 -4.66 16.69
CA LEU A 41 4.00 -5.20 17.85
C LEU A 41 5.46 -4.75 17.85
N ARG A 42 6.12 -4.81 16.70
CA ARG A 42 7.49 -4.32 16.54
C ARG A 42 7.59 -2.81 16.77
N ALA A 43 6.63 -2.03 16.29
CA ALA A 43 6.60 -0.58 16.49
C ALA A 43 6.43 -0.21 17.97
N ILE A 44 5.67 -0.97 18.75
CA ILE A 44 5.44 -0.71 20.18
C ILE A 44 6.62 -1.18 21.02
N TRP A 45 7.13 -2.39 20.78
CA TRP A 45 8.17 -3.01 21.63
C TRP A 45 9.59 -2.59 21.26
N PHE A 46 9.84 -2.25 19.99
CA PHE A 46 11.15 -1.90 19.45
C PHE A 46 11.13 -0.54 18.75
N ALA A 47 10.41 0.45 19.30
CA ALA A 47 10.24 1.76 18.68
C ALA A 47 11.57 2.43 18.29
N ARG A 48 12.60 2.35 19.14
CA ARG A 48 13.93 2.92 18.84
C ARG A 48 14.61 2.24 17.64
N ASP A 49 14.62 0.91 17.60
CA ASP A 49 15.21 0.16 16.49
C ASP A 49 14.37 0.30 15.22
N PHE A 50 13.06 0.46 15.36
CA PHE A 50 12.13 0.70 14.27
C PHE A 50 12.37 2.06 13.59
N PHE A 51 12.51 3.14 14.37
CA PHE A 51 12.88 4.45 13.84
C PHE A 51 14.30 4.45 13.26
N SER A 52 15.25 3.73 13.87
CA SER A 52 16.60 3.55 13.30
C SER A 52 16.56 2.80 11.96
N ASP A 53 15.67 1.81 11.82
CA ASP A 53 15.46 1.07 10.57
C ASP A 53 14.78 1.93 9.49
N MET A 54 13.91 2.87 9.87
CA MET A 54 13.28 3.82 8.93
C MET A 54 14.29 4.79 8.32
N VAL A 55 15.35 5.15 9.06
CA VAL A 55 16.42 6.06 8.61
C VAL A 55 17.38 5.34 7.63
N ASN A 56 17.39 4.00 7.63
CA ASN A 56 18.26 3.23 6.74
C ASN A 56 17.64 3.11 5.32
N HIS A 57 18.36 3.59 4.31
CA HIS A 57 17.92 3.70 2.90
C HIS A 57 17.28 2.42 2.34
N GLN A 58 17.78 1.23 2.69
CA GLN A 58 17.26 -0.03 2.18
C GLN A 58 16.03 -0.55 2.95
N ARG A 59 15.91 -0.23 4.24
CA ARG A 59 14.84 -0.75 5.11
C ARG A 59 13.62 0.18 5.13
N GLY A 60 13.82 1.48 4.94
CA GLY A 60 12.76 2.48 4.73
C GLY A 60 11.80 2.11 3.60
N MET A 61 12.33 1.60 2.48
CA MET A 61 11.51 1.17 1.33
C MET A 61 10.58 -0.02 1.67
N GLY A 62 10.98 -0.88 2.60
CA GLY A 62 10.17 -2.01 3.05
C GLY A 62 8.85 -1.58 3.69
N PHE A 63 8.80 -0.40 4.31
CA PHE A 63 7.57 0.10 4.94
C PHE A 63 6.48 0.48 3.93
N PHE A 64 6.84 0.93 2.74
CA PHE A 64 5.85 1.22 1.68
C PHE A 64 5.12 -0.03 1.19
N THR A 65 5.64 -1.24 1.46
CA THR A 65 4.95 -2.48 1.08
C THR A 65 3.61 -2.66 1.81
N ILE A 66 3.44 -2.07 2.99
CA ILE A 66 2.17 -2.12 3.73
C ILE A 66 1.10 -1.21 3.10
N VAL A 67 1.53 -0.06 2.57
CA VAL A 67 0.69 0.85 1.78
C VAL A 67 0.21 0.13 0.52
N ALA A 68 1.15 -0.45 -0.23
CA ALA A 68 0.83 -1.17 -1.45
C ALA A 68 -0.07 -2.40 -1.18
N GLY A 69 0.19 -3.14 -0.10
CA GLY A 69 -0.67 -4.24 0.34
C GLY A 69 -2.09 -3.80 0.70
N SER A 70 -2.26 -2.66 1.37
CA SER A 70 -3.56 -2.07 1.70
C SER A 70 -4.36 -1.74 0.44
N CYS A 71 -3.71 -1.16 -0.58
CA CYS A 71 -4.33 -0.83 -1.86
C CYS A 71 -4.79 -2.09 -2.61
N VAL A 72 -3.93 -3.11 -2.72
CA VAL A 72 -4.26 -4.37 -3.40
C VAL A 72 -5.42 -5.07 -2.71
N LEU A 73 -5.41 -5.13 -1.38
CA LEU A 73 -6.50 -5.73 -0.60
C LEU A 73 -7.81 -4.94 -0.77
N GLY A 74 -7.74 -3.60 -0.78
CA GLY A 74 -8.88 -2.73 -1.07
C GLY A 74 -9.48 -3.02 -2.45
N SER A 75 -8.66 -3.18 -3.48
CA SER A 75 -9.12 -3.58 -4.82
C SER A 75 -9.78 -4.96 -4.83
N GLN A 76 -9.26 -5.94 -4.09
CA GLN A 76 -9.92 -7.24 -3.95
C GLN A 76 -11.29 -7.14 -3.27
N PHE A 77 -11.44 -6.29 -2.24
CA PHE A 77 -12.73 -6.06 -1.60
C PHE A 77 -13.76 -5.41 -2.53
N VAL A 78 -13.32 -4.52 -3.43
CA VAL A 78 -14.19 -3.94 -4.47
C VAL A 78 -14.61 -4.97 -5.50
N LEU A 79 -13.67 -5.80 -5.98
CA LEU A 79 -13.89 -6.68 -7.12
C LEU A 79 -14.53 -8.02 -6.76
N ILE A 80 -14.16 -8.63 -5.61
CA ILE A 80 -14.59 -9.98 -5.23
C ILE A 80 -15.74 -9.94 -4.23
N ALA A 81 -15.63 -9.07 -3.21
CA ALA A 81 -16.60 -9.02 -2.11
C ALA A 81 -17.66 -7.92 -2.28
N GLU A 82 -17.54 -7.08 -3.32
CA GLU A 82 -18.39 -5.90 -3.59
C GLU A 82 -18.58 -4.99 -2.37
N ASN A 83 -17.65 -5.04 -1.41
CA ASN A 83 -17.73 -4.31 -0.15
C ASN A 83 -16.91 -3.02 -0.23
N TYR A 84 -17.55 -2.00 -0.78
CA TYR A 84 -16.95 -0.68 -0.98
C TYR A 84 -16.61 0.04 0.32
N GLN A 85 -17.30 -0.27 1.43
CA GLN A 85 -17.02 0.38 2.73
C GLN A 85 -15.64 -0.02 3.23
N VAL A 86 -15.35 -1.33 3.27
CA VAL A 86 -14.05 -1.85 3.71
C VAL A 86 -12.93 -1.36 2.78
N ALA A 87 -13.17 -1.38 1.47
CA ALA A 87 -12.21 -0.85 0.50
C ALA A 87 -11.88 0.63 0.73
N THR A 88 -12.89 1.45 1.06
CA THR A 88 -12.69 2.87 1.36
C THR A 88 -11.86 3.06 2.63
N TYR A 89 -12.13 2.30 3.68
CA TYR A 89 -11.32 2.35 4.91
C TYR A 89 -9.87 1.95 4.67
N LEU A 90 -9.63 0.87 3.93
CA LEU A 90 -8.28 0.44 3.57
C LEU A 90 -7.56 1.47 2.70
N TRP A 91 -8.28 2.14 1.79
CA TRP A 91 -7.73 3.21 0.96
C TRP A 91 -7.33 4.44 1.79
N VAL A 92 -8.18 4.88 2.73
CA VAL A 92 -7.85 5.98 3.65
C VAL A 92 -6.64 5.61 4.52
N LEU A 93 -6.61 4.38 5.04
CA LEU A 93 -5.48 3.88 5.82
C LEU A 93 -4.18 3.90 4.99
N ALA A 94 -4.24 3.44 3.74
CA ALA A 94 -3.10 3.46 2.83
C ALA A 94 -2.61 4.88 2.58
N LEU A 95 -3.52 5.84 2.37
CA LEU A 95 -3.20 7.24 2.17
C LEU A 95 -2.48 7.85 3.38
N VAL A 96 -3.01 7.62 4.59
CA VAL A 96 -2.42 8.13 5.84
C VAL A 96 -1.03 7.53 6.06
N LEU A 97 -0.89 6.22 5.91
CA LEU A 97 0.41 5.53 6.03
C LEU A 97 1.40 6.02 4.99
N TRP A 98 0.94 6.22 3.75
CA TRP A 98 1.76 6.75 2.66
C TRP A 98 2.31 8.13 2.99
N ILE A 99 1.44 9.07 3.40
CA ILE A 99 1.85 10.41 3.80
C ILE A 99 2.84 10.32 4.97
N GLY A 100 2.48 9.61 6.05
CA GLY A 100 3.33 9.50 7.24
C GLY A 100 4.72 8.93 6.95
N LEU A 101 4.80 7.84 6.18
CA LEU A 101 6.07 7.22 5.80
C LEU A 101 6.90 8.12 4.88
N THR A 102 6.26 8.74 3.89
CA THR A 102 6.90 9.69 2.96
C THR A 102 7.56 10.83 3.75
N TYR A 103 6.81 11.50 4.63
CA TYR A 103 7.35 12.58 5.45
C TYR A 103 8.46 12.09 6.38
N THR A 104 8.26 10.98 7.09
CA THR A 104 9.26 10.49 8.06
C THR A 104 10.58 10.10 7.39
N ILE A 105 10.50 9.37 6.27
CA ILE A 105 11.67 8.92 5.51
C ILE A 105 12.38 10.14 4.89
N PHE A 106 11.64 11.13 4.37
CA PHE A 106 12.26 12.35 3.84
C PHE A 106 12.88 13.24 4.91
N THR A 107 12.25 13.39 6.07
CA THR A 107 12.85 14.10 7.20
C THR A 107 14.10 13.39 7.67
N ALA A 108 14.08 12.06 7.78
CA ALA A 108 15.25 11.25 8.13
C ALA A 108 16.41 11.41 7.14
N PHE A 109 16.14 11.52 5.85
CA PHE A 109 17.18 11.79 4.84
C PHE A 109 17.64 13.24 4.80
N THR A 110 16.76 14.20 5.09
CA THR A 110 17.12 15.63 5.14
C THR A 110 17.99 15.97 6.36
N VAL A 111 17.78 15.29 7.49
CA VAL A 111 18.50 15.54 8.76
C VAL A 111 19.85 14.83 8.82
N ASN A 112 20.11 13.84 7.95
CA ASN A 112 21.42 13.18 7.89
C ASN A 112 22.49 14.12 7.32
N GLU A 113 23.50 14.46 8.13
CA GLU A 113 24.57 15.42 7.82
C GLU A 113 25.55 14.95 6.74
N THR A 114 25.54 13.67 6.37
CA THR A 114 26.35 13.14 5.27
C THR A 114 25.66 13.42 3.93
N LYS A 115 26.08 14.50 3.27
CA LYS A 115 25.65 14.85 1.90
C LYS A 115 25.73 13.60 0.99
N PRO A 116 24.61 13.12 0.43
CA PRO A 116 24.64 12.10 -0.60
C PRO A 116 25.39 12.64 -1.82
N SER A 117 26.05 11.77 -2.59
CA SER A 117 26.58 12.15 -3.90
C SER A 117 25.46 12.69 -4.80
N LEU A 118 25.81 13.54 -5.79
CA LEU A 118 24.85 14.18 -6.71
C LEU A 118 23.91 13.16 -7.38
N GLU A 119 24.43 11.96 -7.66
CA GLU A 119 23.67 10.81 -8.17
C GLU A 119 22.56 10.36 -7.21
N ALA A 120 22.88 10.14 -5.93
CA ALA A 120 21.90 9.73 -4.93
C ALA A 120 20.80 10.78 -4.76
N GLY A 121 21.14 12.07 -4.85
CA GLY A 121 20.16 13.16 -4.81
C GLY A 121 19.13 13.11 -5.96
N ILE A 122 19.57 12.78 -7.18
CA ILE A 122 18.69 12.65 -8.35
C ILE A 122 17.78 11.42 -8.20
N TYR A 123 18.31 10.28 -7.77
CA TYR A 123 17.49 9.08 -7.53
C TYR A 123 16.43 9.31 -6.44
N ILE A 124 16.79 10.02 -5.36
CA ILE A 124 15.85 10.39 -4.30
C ILE A 124 14.77 11.32 -4.86
N ALA A 125 15.14 12.39 -5.57
CA ALA A 125 14.18 13.33 -6.16
C ALA A 125 13.22 12.66 -7.15
N LEU A 126 13.72 11.77 -8.01
CA LEU A 126 12.92 10.99 -8.94
C LEU A 126 11.97 10.03 -8.20
N PHE A 127 12.43 9.41 -7.11
CA PHE A 127 11.60 8.53 -6.30
C PHE A 127 10.49 9.32 -5.57
N VAL A 128 10.80 10.50 -5.02
CA VAL A 128 9.79 11.43 -4.44
C VAL A 128 8.73 11.74 -5.48
N TRP A 129 9.18 12.18 -6.65
CA TRP A 129 8.31 12.61 -7.71
C TRP A 129 7.42 11.45 -8.17
N LEU A 130 7.98 10.26 -8.38
CA LEU A 130 7.23 9.07 -8.74
C LEU A 130 6.23 8.66 -7.66
N ALA A 131 6.62 8.66 -6.38
CA ALA A 131 5.76 8.28 -5.27
C ALA A 131 4.58 9.26 -5.10
N VAL A 132 4.86 10.57 -5.15
CA VAL A 132 3.83 11.62 -5.10
C VAL A 132 2.90 11.52 -6.30
N PHE A 133 3.45 11.33 -7.50
CA PHE A 133 2.67 11.24 -8.72
C PHE A 133 1.77 9.99 -8.74
N THR A 134 2.31 8.82 -8.41
CA THR A 134 1.52 7.58 -8.34
C THR A 134 0.47 7.62 -7.23
N GLY A 135 0.80 8.16 -6.06
CA GLY A 135 -0.16 8.36 -4.97
C GLY A 135 -1.31 9.29 -5.37
N LEU A 136 -1.00 10.39 -6.06
CA LEU A 136 -1.97 11.37 -6.53
C LEU A 136 -2.88 10.81 -7.62
N VAL A 137 -2.32 10.05 -8.57
CA VAL A 137 -3.10 9.33 -9.59
C VAL A 137 -4.03 8.31 -8.93
N HIS A 138 -3.54 7.49 -8.01
CA HIS A 138 -4.39 6.55 -7.27
C HIS A 138 -5.48 7.25 -6.45
N ALA A 139 -5.18 8.40 -5.85
CA ALA A 139 -6.13 9.13 -5.05
C ALA A 139 -7.26 9.77 -5.86
N LEU A 140 -6.98 10.17 -7.11
CA LEU A 140 -7.98 10.70 -8.02
C LEU A 140 -8.76 9.61 -8.76
N VAL A 141 -8.07 8.55 -9.20
CA VAL A 141 -8.65 7.51 -10.06
C VAL A 141 -9.52 6.55 -9.26
N ASN A 142 -9.14 6.19 -8.03
CA ASN A 142 -9.86 5.17 -7.27
C ASN A 142 -11.31 5.59 -6.90
N PRO A 143 -11.58 6.80 -6.40
CA PRO A 143 -12.96 7.26 -6.15
C PRO A 143 -13.79 7.34 -7.44
N LEU A 144 -13.18 7.73 -8.55
CA LEU A 144 -13.82 7.77 -9.88
C LEU A 144 -14.19 6.38 -10.37
N LEU A 145 -13.31 5.38 -10.23
CA LEU A 145 -13.60 3.99 -10.56
C LEU A 145 -14.74 3.45 -9.69
N VAL A 146 -14.69 3.68 -8.38
CA VAL A 146 -15.77 3.28 -7.46
C VAL A 146 -17.09 3.92 -7.85
N PHE A 147 -17.09 5.22 -8.20
CA PHE A 147 -18.28 5.93 -8.66
C PHE A 147 -18.83 5.38 -9.98
N LEU A 148 -17.97 5.09 -10.96
CA LEU A 148 -18.35 4.54 -12.25
C LEU A 148 -18.94 3.13 -12.12
N VAL A 149 -18.34 2.27 -11.30
CA VAL A 149 -18.85 0.92 -11.02
C VAL A 149 -20.22 1.00 -10.34
N LYS A 150 -20.38 1.87 -9.33
CA LYS A 150 -21.67 2.09 -8.66
C LYS A 150 -22.75 2.56 -9.63
N ARG A 151 -22.39 3.44 -10.59
CA ARG A 151 -23.31 3.93 -11.63
C ARG A 151 -23.72 2.85 -12.62
N HIS A 152 -22.84 1.88 -12.90
CA HIS A 152 -23.13 0.77 -13.80
C HIS A 152 -24.05 -0.28 -13.16
N GLN A 153 -23.83 -0.58 -11.87
CA GLN A 153 -24.67 -1.48 -11.07
C GLN A 153 -26.09 -0.91 -10.83
N ALA A 154 -26.23 0.41 -10.65
CA ALA A 154 -27.54 1.05 -10.45
C ALA A 154 -28.41 1.15 -11.73
N LYS A 155 -27.90 0.73 -12.89
CA LYS A 155 -28.60 0.75 -14.18
C LYS A 155 -28.98 -0.65 -14.70
N ALA A 156 -28.50 -1.71 -14.05
CA ALA A 156 -28.90 -3.09 -14.32
C ALA A 156 -30.06 -3.48 -13.40
#